data_AF-R0MQ58-F1
#
_entry.id   AF-R0MQ58-F1
#
_cell.length_a   1.000
_cell.length_b   1.000
_cell.length_c   1.000
_cell.angle_alpha   90.00
_cell.angle_beta   90.00
_cell.angle_gamma   90.00
#
_symmetry.space_group_name_H-M   'P 1'
#
loop_
_entity.id
_entity.type
_entity.pdbx_description
1 polymer ?
#
loop_
_entity_poly.entity_id
_entity_poly.type
_entity_poly.pdbx_seq_one_letter_code
_entity_poly.pdbx_strand_id
1 'polypeptide(L)'
;MDFSENGINFSVGSEEGDVLICDLRSKTNLNQIIHEGPIKKVKVRRKTTISCDRTSLQIFDNDQNTILNMNSRINTFEICDGVLFVGCDSAKLKTFYSSEFGEIPEWCKIVKVEE
;
A
#
# COMPACT_ATOMS: atom_id res chain seq x y z
N MET A 1 -5.01 -1.73 10.38
CA MET A 1 -6.07 -2.41 9.61
C MET A 1 -6.73 -1.42 8.68
N ASP A 2 -7.32 -1.89 7.59
CA ASP A 2 -8.15 -1.07 6.71
C ASP A 2 -9.22 -1.92 6.01
N PHE A 3 -10.34 -1.30 5.64
CA PHE A 3 -11.43 -1.96 4.92
C PHE A 3 -11.39 -1.56 3.45
N SER A 4 -11.73 -2.52 2.59
CA SER A 4 -12.00 -2.23 1.18
C SER A 4 -13.30 -1.43 1.04
N GLU A 5 -13.46 -0.78 -0.12
CA GLU A 5 -14.64 0.02 -0.46
C GLU A 5 -15.95 -0.77 -0.44
N ASN A 6 -15.91 -2.11 -0.55
CA ASN A 6 -17.10 -2.96 -0.47
C ASN A 6 -17.55 -3.25 0.97
N GLY A 7 -16.77 -2.85 1.98
CA GLY A 7 -17.07 -3.04 3.40
C GLY A 7 -17.02 -4.48 3.91
N ILE A 8 -16.66 -5.45 3.05
CA ILE A 8 -16.63 -6.88 3.35
C ILE A 8 -15.19 -7.39 3.48
N ASN A 9 -14.33 -6.99 2.53
CA ASN A 9 -12.93 -7.39 2.56
C ASN A 9 -12.13 -6.39 3.38
N PHE A 10 -11.17 -6.88 4.15
CA PHE A 10 -10.31 -6.04 4.98
C PHE A 10 -8.92 -6.64 5.10
N SER A 11 -7.97 -5.81 5.50
CA SER A 11 -6.59 -6.26 5.74
C SER A 11 -6.09 -5.80 7.11
N VAL A 12 -5.38 -6.70 7.79
CA VAL A 12 -4.83 -6.48 9.12
C VAL A 12 -3.35 -6.80 9.11
N GLY A 13 -2.54 -5.89 9.66
CA GLY A 13 -1.11 -6.10 9.86
C GLY A 13 -0.81 -6.50 11.30
N SER A 14 0.19 -7.35 11.51
CA SER A 14 0.68 -7.78 12.81
C SER A 14 2.05 -7.17 13.15
N GLU A 15 2.44 -7.28 14.42
CA GLU A 15 3.79 -6.91 14.89
C GLU A 15 4.86 -7.90 14.39
N GLU A 16 4.48 -9.12 13.99
CA GLU A 16 5.39 -10.12 13.45
C GLU A 16 5.68 -9.93 11.95
N GLY A 17 5.04 -8.95 11.30
CA GLY A 17 5.23 -8.65 9.88
C GLY A 17 4.24 -9.33 8.94
N ASP A 18 3.20 -9.98 9.47
CA ASP A 18 2.14 -10.58 8.65
C ASP A 18 1.08 -9.55 8.29
N VAL A 19 0.66 -9.54 7.02
CA VAL A 19 -0.56 -8.87 6.57
C VAL A 19 -1.53 -9.92 6.09
N LEU A 20 -2.65 -10.05 6.80
CA LEU A 20 -3.74 -10.96 6.45
C LEU A 20 -4.77 -10.22 5.62
N ILE A 21 -5.17 -10.80 4.50
CA ILE A 21 -6.29 -10.33 3.67
C ILE A 21 -7.48 -11.24 3.96
N CYS A 22 -8.57 -10.68 4.46
CA CYS A 22 -9.71 -11.41 4.98
C CYS A 22 -11.02 -10.98 4.33
N ASP A 23 -11.98 -11.89 4.30
CA ASP A 23 -13.41 -11.62 4.02
C ASP A 23 -14.18 -11.86 5.32
N LEU A 24 -15.02 -10.90 5.75
CA LEU A 24 -15.83 -11.02 6.98
C LEU A 24 -16.72 -12.26 7.03
N ARG A 25 -17.05 -12.86 5.88
CA ARG A 25 -17.92 -14.02 5.76
C ARG A 25 -17.14 -15.34 5.80
N SER A 26 -15.82 -15.29 5.62
CA SER A 26 -14.94 -16.45 5.58
C SER A 26 -14.20 -16.63 6.91
N LYS A 27 -13.98 -17.88 7.30
CA LYS A 27 -13.09 -18.22 8.44
C LYS A 27 -11.63 -18.36 8.01
N THR A 28 -11.37 -18.46 6.71
CA THR A 28 -10.03 -18.58 6.13
C THR A 28 -9.63 -17.27 5.48
N ASN A 29 -8.37 -16.89 5.68
CA ASN A 29 -7.78 -15.74 5.00
C ASN A 29 -7.77 -15.99 3.49
N LEU A 30 -7.99 -14.94 2.70
CA LEU A 30 -7.90 -14.97 1.25
C LEU A 30 -6.45 -15.03 0.80
N ASN A 31 -5.58 -14.27 1.46
CA ASN A 31 -4.15 -14.23 1.17
C ASN A 31 -3.34 -13.71 2.36
N GLN A 32 -2.01 -13.84 2.28
CA GLN A 32 -1.07 -13.36 3.28
C GLN A 32 0.16 -12.74 2.61
N ILE A 33 0.57 -11.58 3.10
CA ILE A 33 1.80 -10.89 2.70
C ILE A 33 2.74 -10.89 3.91
N ILE A 34 4.03 -11.14 3.68
CA ILE A 34 5.04 -11.22 4.75
C ILE A 34 6.04 -10.07 4.56
N HIS A 35 6.21 -9.29 5.62
CA HIS A 35 7.26 -8.28 5.76
C HIS A 35 8.36 -8.80 6.70
N GLU A 36 9.53 -8.18 6.63
CA GLU A 36 10.66 -8.56 7.51
C GLU A 36 10.52 -7.99 8.93
N GLY A 37 9.56 -7.08 9.15
CA GLY A 37 9.33 -6.48 10.46
C GLY A 37 7.91 -5.98 10.66
N PRO A 38 7.65 -5.34 11.82
CA PRO A 38 6.30 -4.96 12.24
C PRO A 38 5.57 -4.08 11.23
N ILE A 39 4.31 -4.42 10.97
CA ILE A 39 3.49 -3.66 10.02
C ILE A 39 3.06 -2.33 10.63
N LYS A 40 3.51 -1.23 10.02
CA LYS A 40 3.18 0.13 10.48
C LYS A 40 1.85 0.61 9.96
N LYS A 41 1.52 0.26 8.72
CA LYS A 41 0.29 0.70 8.06
C LYS A 41 -0.13 -0.27 6.97
N VAL A 42 -1.44 -0.44 6.83
CA VAL A 42 -2.09 -1.18 5.75
C VAL A 42 -3.19 -0.28 5.19
N LYS A 43 -3.34 -0.26 3.87
CA LYS A 43 -4.42 0.40 3.14
C LYS A 43 -4.97 -0.55 2.10
N VAL A 44 -6.29 -0.62 1.99
CA VAL A 44 -6.97 -1.42 0.97
C VAL A 44 -7.66 -0.48 0.00
N ARG A 45 -7.31 -0.58 -1.28
CA ARG A 45 -7.92 0.22 -2.32
C ARG A 45 -8.33 -0.66 -3.49
N ARG A 46 -9.62 -0.65 -3.82
CA ARG A 46 -10.19 -1.59 -4.80
C ARG A 46 -9.83 -3.04 -4.46
N LYS A 47 -8.96 -3.68 -5.25
CA LYS A 47 -8.45 -5.04 -5.04
C LYS A 47 -6.99 -5.09 -4.58
N THR A 48 -6.37 -3.92 -4.41
CA THR A 48 -4.96 -3.79 -4.09
C THR A 48 -4.79 -3.55 -2.59
N THR A 49 -3.90 -4.32 -1.97
CA THR A 49 -3.49 -4.13 -0.58
C THR A 49 -2.11 -3.54 -0.56
N ILE A 50 -1.98 -2.35 0.02
CA ILE A 50 -0.70 -1.68 0.22
C ILE A 50 -0.35 -1.76 1.69
N SER A 51 0.86 -2.18 2.00
CA SER A 51 1.33 -2.32 3.37
C SER A 51 2.78 -1.88 3.48
N CYS A 52 3.18 -1.44 4.66
CA CYS A 52 4.57 -1.08 4.90
C CYS A 52 5.04 -1.53 6.28
N ASP A 53 6.30 -1.95 6.32
CA ASP A 53 7.07 -2.07 7.55
C ASP A 53 7.95 -0.81 7.71
N ARG A 54 9.10 -0.92 8.39
CA ARG A 54 10.04 0.17 8.61
C ARG A 54 10.92 0.49 7.40
N THR A 55 11.12 -0.43 6.47
CA THR A 55 12.13 -0.36 5.40
C THR A 55 11.57 -0.63 4.00
N SER A 56 10.43 -1.30 3.91
CA SER A 56 9.81 -1.75 2.69
C SER A 56 8.33 -1.33 2.62
N LEU A 57 7.89 -1.06 1.40
CA LEU A 57 6.49 -0.90 1.06
C LEU A 57 6.13 -2.00 0.06
N GLN A 58 5.13 -2.80 0.38
CA GLN A 58 4.67 -3.89 -0.46
C GLN A 58 3.28 -3.57 -1.01
N ILE A 59 3.13 -3.81 -2.31
CA ILE A 59 1.90 -3.62 -3.06
C ILE A 59 1.47 -4.98 -3.58
N PHE A 60 0.36 -5.46 -3.07
CA PHE A 60 -0.22 -6.73 -3.45
C PHE A 60 -1.47 -6.52 -4.30
N ASP A 61 -1.43 -6.97 -5.55
CA ASP A 61 -2.55 -6.88 -6.50
C ASP A 61 -2.62 -8.16 -7.34
N ASN A 62 -3.81 -8.75 -7.49
CA ASN A 62 -4.05 -9.93 -8.34
C ASN A 62 -2.98 -11.04 -8.21
N ASP A 63 -2.64 -11.42 -6.97
CA ASP A 63 -1.61 -12.42 -6.63
C ASP A 63 -0.15 -12.05 -6.98
N GLN A 64 0.08 -10.82 -7.45
CA GLN A 64 1.41 -10.25 -7.62
C GLN A 64 1.77 -9.38 -6.43
N ASN A 65 3.00 -9.55 -5.94
CA ASN A 65 3.54 -8.75 -4.85
C ASN A 65 4.74 -7.95 -5.34
N THR A 66 4.60 -6.62 -5.37
CA THR A 66 5.68 -5.70 -5.72
C THR A 66 6.28 -5.12 -4.44
N ILE A 67 7.60 -5.29 -4.27
CA ILE A 67 8.33 -4.80 -3.09
C ILE A 67 9.15 -3.57 -3.46
N LEU A 68 8.89 -2.46 -2.77
CA LEU A 68 9.63 -1.21 -2.89
C LEU A 68 10.48 -1.00 -1.64
N ASN A 69 11.78 -1.27 -1.76
CA ASN A 69 12.74 -1.03 -0.69
C ASN A 69 13.13 0.44 -0.60
N MET A 70 13.16 0.98 0.62
CA MET A 70 13.51 2.37 0.88
C MET A 70 14.85 2.47 1.61
N ASN A 71 15.72 3.35 1.14
CA ASN A 71 17.00 3.67 1.79
C ASN A 71 16.85 4.43 3.14
N SER A 72 15.64 4.72 3.56
CA SER A 72 15.29 5.53 4.72
C SER A 72 14.07 4.93 5.41
N ARG A 73 13.96 5.06 6.73
CA ARG A 73 12.86 4.47 7.49
C ARG A 73 11.53 5.07 7.06
N ILE A 74 10.55 4.22 6.78
CA ILE A 74 9.19 4.62 6.44
C ILE A 74 8.43 4.92 7.73
N ASN A 75 7.79 6.07 7.78
CA ASN A 75 6.93 6.51 8.88
C ASN A 75 5.47 6.27 8.59
N THR A 76 5.04 6.59 7.37
CA THR A 76 3.66 6.41 6.92
C THR A 76 3.62 6.48 5.40
N PHE A 77 2.49 6.09 4.82
CA PHE A 77 2.18 6.37 3.42
C PHE A 77 0.71 6.74 3.29
N GLU A 78 0.34 7.43 2.22
CA GLU A 78 -1.05 7.66 1.85
C GLU A 78 -1.19 7.59 0.33
N ILE A 79 -2.38 7.22 -0.14
CA ILE A 79 -2.68 7.04 -1.56
C ILE A 79 -3.81 7.98 -1.98
N CYS A 80 -3.63 8.69 -3.09
CA CYS A 80 -4.63 9.52 -3.73
C CYS A 80 -4.57 9.28 -5.24
N ASP A 81 -5.62 8.66 -5.76
CA ASP A 81 -5.70 8.19 -7.16
C ASP A 81 -4.44 7.42 -7.58
N GLY A 82 -3.84 7.72 -8.73
CA GLY A 82 -2.64 7.05 -9.20
C GLY A 82 -1.38 7.32 -8.35
N VAL A 83 -1.46 8.16 -7.32
CA VAL A 83 -0.28 8.70 -6.62
C VAL A 83 -0.17 8.17 -5.19
N LEU A 84 0.97 7.58 -4.88
CA LEU A 84 1.35 7.08 -3.57
C LEU A 84 2.39 8.02 -2.94
N PHE A 85 2.07 8.60 -1.80
CA PHE A 85 2.94 9.43 -1.01
C PHE A 85 3.53 8.62 0.14
N VAL A 86 4.84 8.62 0.28
CA VAL A 86 5.56 7.88 1.32
C VAL A 86 6.37 8.87 2.17
N GLY A 87 6.00 8.96 3.44
CA GLY A 87 6.72 9.73 4.44
C GLY A 87 7.84 8.90 5.04
N CYS A 88 9.07 9.37 4.89
CA CYS A 88 10.27 8.72 5.42
C CYS A 88 11.02 9.63 6.39
N ASP A 89 11.99 9.08 7.13
CA ASP A 89 13.04 9.82 7.87
C ASP A 89 14.03 10.49 6.91
N SER A 90 13.52 11.27 5.96
CA SER A 90 14.28 12.06 5.01
C SER A 90 13.67 13.45 4.86
N ALA A 91 14.46 14.42 4.43
CA ALA A 91 14.00 15.80 4.26
C ALA A 91 12.91 15.96 3.18
N LYS A 92 12.72 14.96 2.31
CA LYS A 92 11.73 14.96 1.23
C LYS A 92 10.76 13.79 1.39
N LEU A 93 9.49 14.03 1.07
CA LEU A 93 8.52 12.96 0.83
C LEU A 93 8.85 12.26 -0.49
N LYS A 94 8.75 10.94 -0.51
CA LYS A 94 8.85 10.17 -1.76
C LYS A 94 7.45 10.03 -2.36
N THR A 95 7.35 10.18 -3.67
CA THR A 95 6.08 10.08 -4.38
C THR A 95 6.25 9.12 -5.53
N PHE A 96 5.34 8.17 -5.66
CA PHE A 96 5.31 7.18 -6.73
C PHE A 96 3.99 7.32 -7.49
N TYR A 97 4.04 7.09 -8.80
CA TYR A 97 2.85 7.03 -9.63
C TYR A 97 2.74 5.63 -10.25
N SER A 98 1.55 5.05 -10.20
CA SER A 98 1.19 3.87 -10.97
C SER A 98 -0.25 3.98 -11.45
N SER A 99 -0.48 3.64 -12.72
CA SER A 99 -1.83 3.53 -13.27
C SER A 99 -2.65 2.40 -12.64
N GLU A 100 -2.00 1.43 -11.99
CA GLU A 100 -2.66 0.33 -11.29
C GLU A 100 -3.43 0.83 -10.05
N PHE A 101 -2.93 1.87 -9.40
CA PHE A 101 -3.58 2.51 -8.26
C PHE A 101 -4.81 3.34 -8.66
N GLY A 102 -4.80 3.89 -9.87
CA GLY A 102 -5.83 4.78 -10.38
C GLY A 102 -5.29 5.77 -11.41
N GLU A 103 -6.15 6.68 -11.84
CA GLU A 103 -5.76 7.74 -12.75
C GLU A 103 -4.93 8.81 -12.04
N ILE A 104 -4.08 9.54 -12.76
CA ILE A 104 -3.38 10.67 -12.18
C ILE A 104 -4.40 11.74 -11.73
N PRO A 105 -4.30 12.30 -10.50
CA PRO A 105 -5.19 13.36 -10.06
C PRO A 105 -5.19 14.54 -11.03
N GLU A 106 -6.34 15.22 -11.18
CA GLU A 106 -6.50 16.38 -12.08
C GLU A 106 -5.43 17.46 -11.85
N TRP A 107 -5.10 17.75 -10.59
CA TRP A 107 -4.10 18.74 -10.21
C TRP A 107 -2.66 18.34 -10.55
N CYS A 108 -2.42 17.06 -10.89
CA CYS A 108 -1.15 16.53 -11.36
C CYS A 108 -1.08 16.38 -12.89
N LYS A 109 -2.15 16.65 -13.66
CA LYS A 109 -2.15 16.41 -15.12
C LYS A 109 -1.13 17.25 -15.89
N ILE A 110 -0.66 18.36 -15.32
CA ILE A 110 0.43 19.17 -15.90
C ILE A 110 1.75 18.39 -15.97
N VAL A 111 1.96 17.40 -15.08
CA VAL A 111 3.16 16.55 -15.04
C VAL A 111 3.18 15.53 -16.20
N LYS A 112 2.09 15.41 -16.97
CA LYS A 112 2.00 14.54 -18.16
C LYS A 112 2.53 15.20 -19.45
N VAL A 113 3.19 16.35 -19.35
CA VAL A 113 3.84 17.02 -20.48
C VAL A 113 5.35 16.93 -20.29
N GLU A 114 5.94 15.89 -20.87
CA GLU A 114 7.23 15.83 -21.58
C GLU A 114 7.64 14.35 -21.65
N GLU A 115 7.37 13.75 -22.83
CA GLU A 115 8.08 12.57 -23.33
C GLU A 115 9.54 12.91 -23.64
#